data_AF-A0A4Q1B8V5-F1
#
_entry.id   AF-A0A4Q1B8V5-F1
#
_cell.length_a   1.000
_cell.length_b   1.000
_cell.length_c   1.000
_cell.angle_alpha   90.00
_cell.angle_beta   90.00
_cell.angle_gamma   90.00
#
_symmetry.space_group_name_H-M   'P 1'
#
loop_
_entity.id
_entity.type
_entity.pdbx_description
1 polymer ?
#
loop_
_entity_poly.entity_id
_entity_poly.type
_entity_poly.pdbx_seq_one_letter_code
_entity_poly.pdbx_strand_id
1 'polypeptide(L)'
;MPSFAKPNGTNGVDGDAAPDMTNVFKNHPNLEARDAMMARYRKRAVDILQKELPGKINHLTKLLEGEQDETSCFWIGHVDTETYKPKLYQPDDPALTKMKLGKITLSTDVANGIQIKDVDMESEIAEPAEGDGSDDEDQNKGVKKGIHWFEVMPGNEVQRELCQIVIQEQEDLHLICQDLKIWLEMEIPLMEDGNSFGADVQGHIIRELNETYKKTNAMQNGCRAHFTDRLKLAQEWARYPNLMDYPAAIAANDRFDHFLLRSYVRSLLICYGGLLTKFERNWIKVISPKGSSQSAGGMY
;
A
#
# COMPACT_ATOMS: atom_id res chain seq x y z
N MET A 1 -15.53 -89.96 5.32
CA MET A 1 -15.63 -88.92 6.37
C MET A 1 -14.22 -88.59 6.86
N PRO A 2 -13.89 -87.35 7.27
CA PRO A 2 -14.35 -85.99 6.90
C PRO A 2 -13.16 -85.14 6.35
N SER A 3 -13.29 -84.11 5.48
CA SER A 3 -13.90 -82.76 5.57
C SER A 3 -13.00 -81.66 6.17
N PHE A 4 -13.16 -80.44 5.61
CA PHE A 4 -12.77 -79.08 6.07
C PHE A 4 -11.34 -78.61 5.77
N ALA A 5 -11.04 -77.33 5.51
CA ALA A 5 -11.73 -76.12 5.04
C ALA A 5 -10.61 -75.07 4.81
N LYS A 6 -10.85 -74.03 4.00
CA LYS A 6 -9.94 -72.89 3.84
C LYS A 6 -9.67 -72.19 5.19
N PRO A 7 -8.55 -71.47 5.33
CA PRO A 7 -8.54 -70.19 6.00
C PRO A 7 -8.55 -69.04 4.99
N ASN A 8 -9.55 -68.19 5.16
CA ASN A 8 -9.66 -66.81 4.69
C ASN A 8 -8.68 -65.91 5.46
N GLY A 9 -8.21 -64.84 4.80
CA GLY A 9 -7.84 -63.57 5.44
C GLY A 9 -6.51 -63.60 6.20
N THR A 10 -5.74 -62.53 6.31
CA THR A 10 -6.07 -61.11 6.22
C THR A 10 -4.77 -60.31 6.19
N ASN A 11 -4.87 -59.16 5.55
CA ASN A 11 -4.01 -57.99 5.70
C ASN A 11 -2.65 -58.11 5.06
N GLY A 12 -2.71 -58.07 3.72
CA GLY A 12 -1.70 -57.38 2.96
C GLY A 12 -1.42 -56.04 3.60
N VAL A 13 -0.13 -55.79 3.75
CA VAL A 13 0.47 -54.49 4.01
C VAL A 13 -0.27 -53.49 3.13
N ASP A 14 -1.10 -52.62 3.74
CA ASP A 14 -1.49 -51.35 3.13
C ASP A 14 -0.19 -50.53 3.04
N GLY A 15 0.62 -50.91 2.05
CA GLY A 15 1.66 -50.07 1.53
C GLY A 15 0.91 -48.89 0.97
N ASP A 16 1.09 -47.75 1.64
CA ASP A 16 0.69 -46.42 1.22
C ASP A 16 1.21 -46.19 -0.21
N ALA A 17 0.47 -46.71 -1.18
CA ALA A 17 0.86 -46.71 -2.58
C ALA A 17 0.74 -45.27 -3.03
N ALA A 18 1.87 -44.69 -3.44
CA ALA A 18 1.92 -43.32 -3.90
C ALA A 18 0.77 -43.06 -4.90
N PRO A 19 -0.01 -41.98 -4.72
CA PRO A 19 -1.19 -41.74 -5.52
C PRO A 19 -0.84 -41.67 -7.00
N ASP A 20 -1.65 -42.34 -7.84
CA ASP A 20 -1.46 -42.37 -9.28
C ASP A 20 -1.61 -40.96 -9.88
N MET A 21 -0.47 -40.39 -10.27
CA MET A 21 -0.38 -39.03 -10.80
C MET A 21 -1.01 -38.88 -12.20
N THR A 22 -1.29 -39.96 -12.92
CA THR A 22 -1.78 -39.91 -14.31
C THR A 22 -3.24 -39.47 -14.44
N ASN A 23 -4.02 -39.56 -13.36
CA ASN A 23 -5.45 -39.28 -13.36
C ASN A 23 -5.87 -38.11 -12.44
N VAL A 24 -4.90 -37.44 -11.81
CA VAL A 24 -5.12 -36.34 -10.84
C VAL A 24 -6.05 -35.26 -11.37
N PHE A 25 -5.86 -34.85 -12.62
CA PHE A 25 -6.67 -33.82 -13.27
C PHE A 25 -7.77 -34.37 -14.20
N LYS A 26 -8.02 -35.69 -14.22
CA LYS A 26 -9.14 -36.23 -15.02
C LYS A 26 -10.47 -36.23 -14.26
N ASN A 27 -10.40 -36.35 -12.92
CA ASN A 27 -11.59 -36.46 -12.07
C ASN A 27 -11.80 -35.25 -11.13
N HIS A 28 -10.87 -34.29 -11.10
CA HIS A 28 -10.77 -33.32 -10.00
C HIS A 28 -10.52 -31.83 -10.33
N PRO A 29 -10.19 -31.37 -11.56
CA PRO A 29 -10.26 -29.94 -11.81
C PRO A 29 -11.73 -29.59 -11.84
N ASN A 30 -12.18 -28.80 -10.87
CA ASN A 30 -13.44 -28.10 -11.00
C ASN A 30 -13.26 -27.07 -12.14
N LEU A 31 -13.43 -27.54 -13.38
CA LEU A 31 -13.32 -26.77 -14.60
C LEU A 31 -14.26 -25.55 -14.53
N GLU A 32 -15.43 -25.73 -13.92
CA GLU A 32 -16.41 -24.67 -13.68
C GLU A 32 -15.85 -23.57 -12.77
N ALA A 33 -15.16 -23.92 -11.68
CA ALA A 33 -14.53 -22.93 -10.80
C ALA A 33 -13.41 -22.15 -11.50
N ARG A 34 -12.58 -22.82 -12.29
CA ARG A 34 -11.49 -22.18 -13.05
C ARG A 34 -12.04 -21.26 -14.15
N ASP A 35 -13.04 -21.72 -14.90
CA ASP A 35 -13.63 -20.97 -16.00
C ASP A 35 -14.42 -19.76 -15.47
N ALA A 36 -15.14 -19.91 -14.36
CA ALA A 36 -15.78 -18.80 -13.67
C ALA A 36 -14.77 -17.77 -13.15
N MET A 37 -13.64 -18.22 -12.58
CA MET A 37 -12.56 -17.34 -12.14
C MET A 37 -11.94 -16.58 -13.33
N MET A 38 -11.64 -17.26 -14.43
CA MET A 38 -11.14 -16.61 -15.65
C MET A 38 -12.11 -15.58 -16.19
N ALA A 39 -13.41 -15.90 -16.28
CA ALA A 39 -14.42 -14.95 -16.75
C ALA A 39 -14.50 -13.69 -15.86
N ARG A 40 -14.45 -13.87 -14.55
CA ARG A 40 -14.42 -12.76 -13.58
C ARG A 40 -13.20 -11.86 -13.78
N TYR A 41 -12.01 -12.44 -13.84
CA TYR A 41 -10.77 -11.66 -13.93
C TYR A 41 -10.56 -11.05 -15.32
N ARG A 42 -11.08 -11.67 -16.40
CA ARG A 42 -11.17 -11.02 -17.73
C ARG A 42 -12.02 -9.76 -17.68
N LYS A 43 -13.20 -9.84 -17.06
CA LYS A 43 -14.08 -8.65 -16.91
C LYS A 43 -13.39 -7.55 -16.09
N ARG A 44 -12.77 -7.92 -14.96
CA ARG A 44 -12.01 -6.98 -14.12
C ARG A 44 -10.85 -6.34 -14.89
N ALA A 45 -10.09 -7.12 -15.67
CA ALA A 45 -9.00 -6.60 -16.49
C ALA A 45 -9.51 -5.60 -17.54
N VAL A 46 -10.64 -5.86 -18.18
CA VAL A 46 -11.25 -4.91 -19.12
C VAL A 46 -11.65 -3.61 -18.41
N ASP A 47 -12.31 -3.69 -17.26
CA ASP A 47 -12.68 -2.50 -16.49
C ASP A 47 -11.44 -1.70 -16.04
N ILE A 48 -10.38 -2.38 -15.59
CA ILE A 48 -9.12 -1.74 -15.21
C ILE A 48 -8.50 -1.00 -16.39
N LEU A 49 -8.31 -1.68 -17.52
CA LEU A 49 -7.60 -1.15 -18.67
C LEU A 49 -8.37 -0.02 -19.37
N GLN A 50 -9.71 -0.12 -19.44
CA GLN A 50 -10.53 0.86 -20.14
C GLN A 50 -10.93 2.06 -19.28
N LYS A 51 -11.06 1.88 -17.95
CA LYS A 51 -11.63 2.92 -17.08
C LYS A 51 -10.66 3.34 -15.97
N GLU A 52 -10.15 2.40 -15.19
CA GLU A 52 -9.36 2.74 -13.99
C GLU A 52 -7.99 3.31 -14.34
N LEU A 53 -7.20 2.67 -15.22
CA LEU A 53 -5.88 3.21 -15.58
C LEU A 53 -6.00 4.60 -16.22
N PRO A 54 -6.85 4.84 -17.24
CA PRO A 54 -7.01 6.18 -17.80
C PRO A 54 -7.56 7.19 -16.78
N GLY A 55 -8.51 6.78 -15.95
CA GLY A 55 -9.08 7.61 -14.88
C GLY A 55 -8.03 8.05 -13.88
N LYS A 56 -7.17 7.13 -13.43
CA LYS A 56 -6.06 7.41 -12.50
C LYS A 56 -5.00 8.31 -13.13
N ILE A 57 -4.67 8.12 -14.41
CA ILE A 57 -3.75 9.00 -15.14
C ILE A 57 -4.25 10.46 -15.12
N ASN A 58 -5.53 10.67 -15.44
CA ASN A 58 -6.14 11.99 -15.43
C ASN A 58 -6.21 12.58 -14.01
N HIS A 59 -6.58 11.75 -13.02
CA HIS A 59 -6.63 12.16 -11.62
C HIS A 59 -5.27 12.64 -11.11
N LEU A 60 -4.21 11.85 -11.29
CA LEU A 60 -2.87 12.19 -10.84
C LEU A 60 -2.31 13.41 -11.59
N THR A 61 -2.63 13.55 -12.88
CA THR A 61 -2.24 14.75 -13.65
C THR A 61 -2.86 16.01 -13.04
N LYS A 62 -4.15 15.95 -12.68
CA LYS A 62 -4.84 17.05 -11.99
C LYS A 62 -4.26 17.34 -10.61
N LEU A 63 -3.90 16.32 -9.84
CA LEU A 63 -3.23 16.54 -8.53
C LEU A 63 -1.91 17.30 -8.69
N LEU A 64 -1.14 17.00 -9.74
CA LEU A 64 0.13 17.68 -10.01
C LEU A 64 -0.04 19.15 -10.43
N GLU A 65 -1.18 19.54 -11.00
CA GLU A 65 -1.50 20.96 -11.27
C GLU A 65 -1.59 21.76 -9.97
N GLY A 66 -1.97 21.10 -8.86
CA GLY A 66 -2.06 21.70 -7.53
C GLY A 66 -0.72 22.16 -6.95
N GLU A 67 0.42 21.89 -7.57
CA GLU A 67 1.70 22.43 -7.10
C GLU A 67 1.79 23.97 -7.22
N GLN A 68 0.99 24.57 -8.11
CA GLN A 68 0.96 26.02 -8.33
C GLN A 68 -0.16 26.73 -7.55
N ASP A 69 -0.99 25.99 -6.80
CA ASP A 69 -2.14 26.52 -6.07
C ASP A 69 -1.87 26.52 -4.57
N GLU A 70 -1.85 27.69 -3.94
CA GLU A 70 -1.57 27.85 -2.50
C GLU A 70 -2.55 27.10 -1.59
N THR A 71 -3.76 26.84 -2.07
CA THR A 71 -4.80 26.13 -1.31
C THR A 71 -4.65 24.61 -1.35
N SER A 72 -3.87 24.11 -2.31
CA SER A 72 -3.61 22.69 -2.48
C SER A 72 -2.57 22.21 -1.47
N CYS A 73 -2.76 21.01 -0.94
CA CYS A 73 -1.72 20.37 -0.13
C CYS A 73 -0.43 20.18 -0.94
N PHE A 74 -0.50 19.98 -2.26
CA PHE A 74 0.67 19.83 -3.13
C PHE A 74 1.49 21.11 -3.38
N TRP A 75 1.02 22.26 -2.89
CA TRP A 75 1.70 23.53 -3.12
C TRP A 75 3.16 23.50 -2.66
N ILE A 76 4.05 24.03 -3.50
CA ILE A 76 5.50 24.00 -3.26
C ILE A 76 5.88 24.86 -2.05
N GLY A 77 5.12 25.93 -1.77
CA GLY A 77 5.46 26.92 -0.76
C GLY A 77 5.18 26.53 0.70
N HIS A 78 4.48 25.42 0.97
CA HIS A 78 4.12 25.01 2.35
C HIS A 78 5.32 24.83 3.28
N VAL A 79 6.45 24.41 2.72
CA VAL A 79 7.69 24.05 3.44
C VAL A 79 8.87 24.90 2.97
N ASP A 80 8.60 26.14 2.56
CA ASP A 80 9.67 27.07 2.23
C ASP A 80 10.47 27.44 3.49
N THR A 81 11.80 27.42 3.35
CA THR A 81 12.77 27.54 4.45
C THR A 81 12.67 28.87 5.21
N GLU A 82 12.16 29.92 4.56
CA GLU A 82 12.01 31.25 5.17
C GLU A 82 10.75 31.37 6.03
N THR A 83 9.66 30.72 5.61
CA THR A 83 8.32 30.86 6.19
C THR A 83 7.96 29.71 7.13
N TYR A 84 8.40 28.49 6.83
CA TYR A 84 8.10 27.29 7.60
C TYR A 84 9.02 27.18 8.82
N LYS A 85 8.46 27.41 10.00
CA LYS A 85 9.17 27.31 11.28
C LYS A 85 8.38 26.42 12.24
N PRO A 86 8.82 25.17 12.47
CA PRO A 86 8.27 24.32 13.53
C PRO A 86 8.32 25.04 14.88
N LYS A 87 7.31 24.82 15.71
CA LYS A 87 7.19 25.42 17.04
C LYS A 87 6.79 24.37 18.07
N LEU A 88 7.34 24.51 19.27
CA LEU A 88 6.89 23.82 20.47
C LEU A 88 5.96 24.75 21.24
N TYR A 89 4.88 24.18 21.77
CA TYR A 89 3.87 24.89 22.55
C TYR A 89 3.75 24.27 23.93
N GLN A 90 3.29 25.03 24.92
CA GLN A 90 2.83 24.45 26.18
C GLN A 90 1.40 23.90 26.00
N PRO A 91 0.92 22.92 26.77
CA PRO A 91 -0.38 22.27 26.54
C PRO A 91 -1.54 23.25 26.69
N ASP A 92 -1.36 24.24 27.57
CA ASP A 92 -2.35 25.29 27.87
C ASP A 92 -2.25 26.47 26.89
N ASP A 93 -1.40 26.40 25.86
CA ASP A 93 -1.25 27.47 24.89
C ASP A 93 -2.54 27.66 24.06
N PRO A 94 -3.14 28.87 24.05
CA PRO A 94 -4.32 29.17 23.25
C PRO A 94 -4.17 28.85 21.75
N ALA A 95 -2.95 28.82 21.22
CA ALA A 95 -2.65 28.44 19.84
C ALA A 95 -3.03 26.98 19.54
N LEU A 96 -2.86 26.06 20.49
CA LEU A 96 -3.23 24.65 20.33
C LEU A 96 -4.75 24.45 20.26
N THR A 97 -5.51 25.26 21.00
CA THR A 97 -6.99 25.19 20.99
C THR A 97 -7.55 25.56 19.61
N LYS A 98 -6.87 26.45 18.88
CA LYS A 98 -7.23 26.80 17.49
C LYS A 98 -6.87 25.70 16.49
N MET A 99 -5.83 24.91 16.75
CA MET A 99 -5.39 23.82 15.87
C MET A 99 -6.25 22.55 16.02
N LYS A 100 -6.87 22.31 17.18
CA LYS A 100 -7.74 21.14 17.43
C LYS A 100 -9.02 21.08 16.57
N LEU A 101 -9.34 22.11 15.80
CA LEU A 101 -10.58 22.19 14.99
C LEU A 101 -10.43 21.66 13.55
N GLY A 102 -9.47 20.77 13.28
CA GLY A 102 -9.37 20.00 12.04
C GLY A 102 -9.96 18.61 12.21
N LYS A 103 -11.29 18.47 12.08
CA LYS A 103 -11.95 17.16 12.07
C LYS A 103 -11.40 16.31 10.92
N ILE A 104 -10.73 15.22 11.25
CA ILE A 104 -10.35 14.16 10.31
C ILE A 104 -11.66 13.53 9.81
N THR A 105 -11.97 13.71 8.53
CA THR A 105 -12.98 12.89 7.86
C THR A 105 -12.22 12.02 6.86
N LEU A 106 -11.85 10.81 7.26
CA LEU A 106 -11.49 9.79 6.28
C LEU A 106 -12.77 9.50 5.47
N SER A 107 -12.78 9.91 4.20
CA SER A 107 -13.85 9.55 3.27
C SER A 107 -13.87 8.02 3.14
N THR A 108 -14.82 7.39 3.82
CA THR A 108 -15.05 5.95 3.84
C THR A 108 -15.97 5.58 2.68
N ASP A 109 -15.43 5.59 1.46
CA ASP A 109 -16.08 4.96 0.31
C ASP A 109 -15.41 3.62 0.00
N VAL A 110 -15.37 2.72 0.98
CA VAL A 110 -15.26 1.28 0.71
C VAL A 110 -16.19 0.55 1.67
N ALA A 111 -17.27 0.03 1.09
CA ALA A 111 -18.18 -0.89 1.73
C ALA A 111 -17.41 -2.07 2.35
N ASN A 112 -17.24 -2.06 3.68
CA ASN A 112 -17.31 -3.21 4.57
C ASN A 112 -16.91 -2.80 6.01
N GLY A 113 -17.93 -2.48 6.80
CA GLY A 113 -18.06 -2.67 8.25
C GLY A 113 -16.84 -2.88 9.14
N ILE A 114 -15.82 -2.04 9.10
CA ILE A 114 -14.86 -1.87 10.20
C ILE A 114 -15.05 -0.46 10.77
N GLN A 115 -15.79 -0.36 11.87
CA GLN A 115 -15.79 0.86 12.69
C GLN A 115 -14.46 0.92 13.43
N ILE A 116 -13.51 1.70 12.91
CA ILE A 116 -12.36 2.12 13.69
C ILE A 116 -12.89 3.23 14.61
N LYS A 117 -12.97 2.95 15.91
CA LYS A 117 -13.28 3.96 16.92
C LYS A 117 -12.23 5.07 16.85
N ASP A 118 -12.70 6.30 16.85
CA ASP A 118 -11.87 7.50 17.03
C ASP A 118 -10.92 7.29 18.22
N VAL A 119 -9.62 7.52 18.00
CA VAL A 119 -8.66 7.59 19.12
C VAL A 119 -8.80 8.97 19.71
N ASP A 120 -9.82 9.14 20.57
CA ASP A 120 -9.88 10.26 21.48
C ASP A 120 -8.68 10.14 22.44
N MET A 121 -7.73 11.06 22.35
CA MET A 121 -6.79 11.29 23.46
C MET A 121 -7.59 11.88 24.61
N GLU A 122 -8.20 11.02 25.43
CA GLU A 122 -8.87 11.40 26.66
C GLU A 122 -7.90 12.14 27.57
N SER A 123 -8.29 13.36 27.93
CA SER A 123 -7.55 14.31 28.76
C SER A 123 -7.73 14.02 30.25
N GLU A 124 -7.29 12.87 30.73
CA GLU A 124 -7.21 12.61 32.17
C GLU A 124 -5.79 12.87 32.68
N ILE A 125 -5.48 14.15 32.88
CA ILE A 125 -4.29 14.57 33.62
C ILE A 125 -4.67 14.54 35.10
N ALA A 126 -4.30 13.48 35.81
CA ALA A 126 -4.46 13.41 37.26
C ALA A 126 -3.57 14.46 37.96
N GLU A 127 -4.16 15.21 38.90
CA GLU A 127 -3.43 16.16 39.77
C GLU A 127 -2.57 15.41 40.80
N PRO A 128 -1.36 15.89 41.12
CA PRO A 128 -0.48 15.20 42.06
C PRO A 128 -0.88 15.49 43.50
N ALA A 129 -0.95 14.43 44.32
CA ALA A 129 -0.94 14.55 45.78
C ALA A 129 0.50 14.83 46.26
N GLU A 130 0.67 15.79 47.16
CA GLU A 130 1.96 16.08 47.80
C GLU A 130 2.34 14.97 48.79
N GLY A 131 3.57 14.45 48.70
CA GLY A 131 4.08 13.44 49.62
C GLY A 131 5.59 13.19 49.48
N ASP A 132 6.28 13.34 50.62
CA ASP A 132 7.73 13.31 50.88
C ASP A 132 8.38 11.93 50.67
N GLY A 133 9.71 11.93 50.50
CA GLY A 133 10.52 10.87 49.92
C GLY A 133 10.65 9.55 50.69
N SER A 134 10.82 8.47 49.93
CA SER A 134 11.75 7.36 50.23
C SER A 134 11.91 6.48 48.98
N ASP A 135 13.12 5.95 48.80
CA ASP A 135 13.52 5.01 47.74
C ASP A 135 12.71 3.71 47.83
N ASP A 136 12.11 3.27 46.72
CA ASP A 136 11.85 1.84 46.47
C ASP A 136 11.58 1.53 44.99
N GLU A 137 11.91 0.28 44.66
CA GLU A 137 12.20 -0.29 43.36
C GLU A 137 11.02 -0.37 42.36
N ASP A 138 11.41 -0.33 41.08
CA ASP A 138 10.67 -0.71 39.87
C ASP A 138 9.31 -1.43 40.09
N GLN A 139 8.24 -0.64 40.06
CA GLN A 139 6.94 -1.03 39.53
C GLN A 139 6.09 0.23 39.33
N ASN A 140 5.50 0.36 38.14
CA ASN A 140 4.68 1.49 37.69
C ASN A 140 5.47 2.75 37.25
N LYS A 141 6.12 2.68 36.08
CA LYS A 141 6.58 3.88 35.37
C LYS A 141 5.39 4.61 34.76
N GLY A 142 4.58 5.25 35.63
CA GLY A 142 3.93 6.49 35.26
C GLY A 142 4.99 7.45 34.71
N VAL A 143 4.66 8.20 33.66
CA VAL A 143 5.59 9.12 32.99
C VAL A 143 6.27 10.01 34.03
N LYS A 144 7.59 9.86 34.21
CA LYS A 144 8.37 10.71 35.14
C LYS A 144 8.27 12.14 34.63
N LYS A 145 7.52 12.99 35.35
CA LYS A 145 7.44 14.44 35.10
C LYS A 145 8.82 15.08 35.37
N GLY A 146 9.62 15.23 34.33
CA GLY A 146 10.73 16.17 34.31
C GLY A 146 10.26 17.57 33.91
N ILE A 147 11.11 18.58 34.12
CA ILE A 147 10.84 20.02 33.95
C ILE A 147 10.37 20.41 32.51
N HIS A 148 10.51 19.54 31.52
CA HIS A 148 10.24 19.83 30.09
C HIS A 148 9.20 18.92 29.41
N TRP A 149 8.42 18.14 30.15
CA TRP A 149 7.50 17.13 29.55
C TRP A 149 6.12 17.66 29.10
N PHE A 150 5.95 18.97 29.00
CA PHE A 150 4.70 19.61 28.60
C PHE A 150 4.73 20.20 27.19
N GLU A 151 5.85 20.07 26.46
CA GLU A 151 5.96 20.66 25.12
C GLU A 151 5.21 19.82 24.07
N VAL A 152 4.17 20.41 23.48
CA VAL A 152 3.35 19.83 22.42
C VAL A 152 3.87 20.33 21.08
N MET A 153 4.28 19.39 20.22
CA MET A 153 4.54 19.67 18.82
C MET A 153 3.32 19.28 17.97
N PRO A 154 2.71 20.20 17.21
CA PRO A 154 1.64 19.85 16.30
C PRO A 154 2.16 18.95 15.17
N GLY A 155 1.29 18.07 14.69
CA GLY A 155 1.53 17.32 13.46
C GLY A 155 1.61 18.25 12.25
N ASN A 156 2.34 17.82 11.23
CA ASN A 156 2.33 18.51 9.95
C ASN A 156 1.08 18.07 9.16
N GLU A 157 0.03 18.90 9.22
CA GLU A 157 -1.28 18.60 8.63
C GLU A 157 -1.22 18.45 7.10
N VAL A 158 -0.49 19.33 6.44
CA VAL A 158 -0.26 19.27 4.99
C VAL A 158 0.41 17.94 4.64
N GLN A 159 1.50 17.60 5.32
CA GLN A 159 2.22 16.37 5.05
C GLN A 159 1.38 15.11 5.35
N ARG A 160 0.53 15.16 6.38
CA ARG A 160 -0.43 14.09 6.69
C ARG A 160 -1.41 13.87 5.54
N GLU A 161 -1.96 14.95 4.99
CA GLU A 161 -2.88 14.89 3.85
C GLU A 161 -2.19 14.33 2.59
N LEU A 162 -0.99 14.81 2.23
CA LEU A 162 -0.26 14.24 1.09
C LEU A 162 0.05 12.76 1.30
N CYS A 163 0.49 12.37 2.51
CA CYS A 163 0.75 10.97 2.83
C CYS A 163 -0.48 10.11 2.60
N GLN A 164 -1.67 10.57 3.03
CA GLN A 164 -2.92 9.84 2.85
C GLN A 164 -3.24 9.65 1.36
N ILE A 165 -3.15 10.72 0.56
CA ILE A 165 -3.39 10.65 -0.89
C ILE A 165 -2.41 9.67 -1.54
N VAL A 166 -1.11 9.80 -1.26
CA VAL A 166 -0.08 8.97 -1.87
C VAL A 166 -0.21 7.50 -1.46
N ILE A 167 -0.55 7.21 -0.19
CA ILE A 167 -0.79 5.84 0.28
C ILE A 167 -1.98 5.23 -0.43
N GLN A 168 -3.10 5.96 -0.55
CA GLN A 168 -4.28 5.46 -1.25
C GLN A 168 -3.96 5.11 -2.71
N GLU A 169 -3.26 5.99 -3.42
CA GLU A 169 -2.88 5.76 -4.82
C GLU A 169 -1.88 4.60 -4.98
N GLN A 170 -1.00 4.39 -4.00
CA GLN A 170 -0.12 3.21 -3.97
C GLN A 170 -0.91 1.91 -3.79
N GLU A 171 -1.85 1.88 -2.85
CA GLU A 171 -2.68 0.71 -2.56
C GLU A 171 -3.57 0.35 -3.74
N ASP A 172 -4.17 1.36 -4.40
CA ASP A 172 -4.97 1.15 -5.60
C ASP A 172 -4.13 0.56 -6.75
N LEU A 173 -2.95 1.13 -7.03
CA LEU A 173 -2.05 0.61 -8.06
C LEU A 173 -1.58 -0.81 -7.73
N HIS A 174 -1.35 -1.10 -6.46
CA HIS A 174 -0.95 -2.40 -5.98
C HIS A 174 -2.01 -3.47 -6.28
N LEU A 175 -3.27 -3.20 -5.92
CA LEU A 175 -4.39 -4.10 -6.17
C LEU A 175 -4.65 -4.28 -7.67
N ILE A 176 -4.58 -3.19 -8.45
CA ILE A 176 -4.67 -3.23 -9.91
C ILE A 176 -3.61 -4.16 -10.52
N CYS A 177 -2.36 -4.05 -10.08
CA CYS A 177 -1.27 -4.91 -10.57
C CYS A 177 -1.52 -6.38 -10.24
N GLN A 178 -2.04 -6.68 -9.04
CA GLN A 178 -2.36 -8.04 -8.63
C GLN A 178 -3.53 -8.62 -9.45
N ASP A 179 -4.61 -7.87 -9.65
CA ASP A 179 -5.76 -8.31 -10.45
C ASP A 179 -5.35 -8.61 -11.91
N LEU A 180 -4.59 -7.71 -12.53
CA LEU A 180 -4.08 -7.91 -13.90
C LEU A 180 -3.14 -9.10 -13.98
N LYS A 181 -2.30 -9.31 -12.96
CA LYS A 181 -1.40 -10.46 -12.90
C LYS A 181 -2.18 -11.77 -12.77
N ILE A 182 -3.17 -11.83 -11.88
CA ILE A 182 -4.01 -13.03 -11.69
C ILE A 182 -4.67 -13.41 -13.02
N TRP A 183 -5.24 -12.44 -13.73
CA TRP A 183 -5.80 -12.67 -15.07
C TRP A 183 -4.73 -13.21 -16.04
N LEU A 184 -3.61 -12.51 -16.17
CA LEU A 184 -2.62 -12.79 -17.21
C LEU A 184 -1.89 -14.13 -17.00
N GLU A 185 -1.65 -14.54 -15.75
CA GLU A 185 -1.08 -15.85 -15.41
C GLU A 185 -2.00 -17.00 -15.86
N MET A 186 -3.33 -16.81 -15.85
CA MET A 186 -4.29 -17.80 -16.35
C MET A 186 -4.40 -17.83 -17.89
N GLU A 187 -3.95 -16.78 -18.58
CA GLU A 187 -3.91 -16.70 -20.06
C GLU A 187 -2.64 -17.30 -20.68
N ILE A 188 -1.67 -17.70 -19.85
CA ILE A 188 -0.45 -18.33 -20.34
C ILE A 188 -0.83 -19.67 -20.99
N PRO A 189 -0.51 -19.89 -22.28
CA PRO A 189 -0.89 -21.11 -22.98
C PRO A 189 -0.01 -22.28 -22.55
N LEU A 190 -0.42 -23.50 -22.92
CA LEU A 190 0.38 -24.70 -22.74
C LEU A 190 1.77 -24.53 -23.35
N MET A 191 2.80 -24.91 -22.59
CA MET A 191 4.19 -24.96 -23.05
C MET A 191 4.32 -25.97 -24.20
N GLU A 192 4.80 -25.49 -25.33
CA GLU A 192 5.04 -26.26 -26.56
C GLU A 192 6.42 -25.90 -27.11
N ASP A 193 6.97 -26.79 -27.93
CA ASP A 193 8.26 -26.54 -28.59
C ASP A 193 8.06 -25.64 -29.81
N GLY A 194 8.59 -24.41 -29.74
CA GLY A 194 8.38 -23.36 -30.74
C GLY A 194 7.10 -22.52 -30.55
N ASN A 195 6.98 -21.42 -31.29
CA ASN A 195 5.85 -20.46 -31.22
C ASN A 195 5.61 -19.85 -29.81
N SER A 196 6.66 -19.65 -29.02
CA SER A 196 6.59 -19.11 -27.65
C SER A 196 6.51 -17.59 -27.56
N PHE A 197 6.75 -16.87 -28.66
CA PHE A 197 6.95 -15.41 -28.61
C PHE A 197 5.81 -14.65 -27.92
N GLY A 198 4.55 -15.02 -28.17
CA GLY A 198 3.42 -14.38 -27.50
C GLY A 198 3.39 -14.67 -25.99
N ALA A 199 3.75 -15.89 -25.58
CA ALA A 199 3.88 -16.25 -24.17
C ALA A 199 5.04 -15.49 -23.52
N ASP A 200 6.14 -15.25 -24.24
CA ASP A 200 7.26 -14.44 -23.76
C ASP A 200 6.86 -12.97 -23.55
N VAL A 201 5.99 -12.43 -24.43
CA VAL A 201 5.40 -11.09 -24.26
C VAL A 201 4.50 -11.03 -23.02
N GLN A 202 3.63 -12.02 -22.81
CA GLN A 202 2.82 -12.12 -21.59
C GLN A 202 3.72 -12.18 -20.35
N GLY A 203 4.76 -13.01 -20.36
CA GLY A 203 5.73 -13.13 -19.28
C GLY A 203 6.51 -11.83 -19.01
N HIS A 204 6.82 -11.05 -20.05
CA HIS A 204 7.41 -9.73 -19.89
C HIS A 204 6.48 -8.74 -19.18
N ILE A 205 5.19 -8.72 -19.55
CA ILE A 205 4.20 -7.85 -18.91
C ILE A 205 3.96 -8.27 -17.45
N ILE A 206 3.93 -9.57 -17.16
CA ILE A 206 3.86 -10.07 -15.78
C ILE A 206 5.07 -9.60 -14.95
N ARG A 207 6.28 -9.65 -15.52
CA ARG A 207 7.48 -9.13 -14.84
C ARG A 207 7.35 -7.64 -14.54
N GLU A 208 6.88 -6.85 -15.49
CA GLU A 208 6.63 -5.42 -15.28
C GLU A 208 5.61 -5.14 -14.17
N LEU A 209 4.50 -5.90 -14.13
CA LEU A 209 3.50 -5.78 -13.07
C LEU A 209 4.13 -6.03 -11.69
N ASN A 210 5.00 -7.05 -11.59
CA ASN A 210 5.73 -7.34 -10.36
C ASN A 210 6.75 -6.24 -10.00
N GLU A 211 7.43 -5.64 -10.97
CA GLU A 211 8.35 -4.52 -10.73
C GLU A 211 7.61 -3.28 -10.26
N THR A 212 6.46 -2.98 -10.87
CA THR A 212 5.58 -1.89 -10.45
C THR A 212 5.06 -2.09 -9.02
N TYR A 213 4.66 -3.32 -8.68
CA TYR A 213 4.31 -3.72 -7.31
C TYR A 213 5.48 -3.47 -6.32
N LYS A 214 6.71 -3.86 -6.67
CA LYS A 214 7.86 -3.66 -5.76
C LYS A 214 8.15 -2.17 -5.57
N LYS A 215 8.01 -1.38 -6.63
CA LYS A 215 8.24 0.06 -6.61
C LYS A 215 7.23 0.78 -5.72
N THR A 216 5.94 0.44 -5.80
CA THR A 216 4.89 1.02 -4.94
C THR A 216 5.10 0.62 -3.47
N ASN A 217 5.49 -0.62 -3.18
CA ASN A 217 5.76 -1.05 -1.81
C ASN A 217 6.93 -0.31 -1.14
N ALA A 218 8.00 -0.03 -1.90
CA ALA A 218 9.13 0.76 -1.40
C ALA A 218 8.72 2.21 -1.03
N MET A 219 7.77 2.74 -1.78
CA MET A 219 7.17 4.08 -1.66
C MET A 219 6.38 4.22 -0.34
N GLN A 220 5.72 3.14 0.10
CA GLN A 220 4.99 3.07 1.38
C GLN A 220 5.91 3.20 2.60
N ASN A 221 7.14 2.69 2.52
CA ASN A 221 8.15 2.88 3.58
C ASN A 221 8.49 4.37 3.76
N GLY A 222 8.62 5.12 2.67
CA GLY A 222 8.90 6.56 2.71
C GLY A 222 7.79 7.35 3.42
N CYS A 223 6.52 7.01 3.16
CA CYS A 223 5.38 7.68 3.81
C CYS A 223 5.36 7.42 5.33
N ARG A 224 5.71 6.21 5.77
CA ARG A 224 5.82 5.87 7.21
C ARG A 224 7.04 6.51 7.88
N ALA A 225 8.15 6.64 7.15
CA ALA A 225 9.40 7.20 7.65
C ALA A 225 9.22 8.64 8.12
N HIS A 226 8.46 9.47 7.38
CA HIS A 226 8.13 10.84 7.76
C HIS A 226 7.70 10.95 9.23
N PHE A 227 6.68 10.19 9.63
CA PHE A 227 6.14 10.25 10.99
C PHE A 227 7.14 9.78 12.04
N THR A 228 7.90 8.73 11.73
CA THR A 228 8.88 8.14 12.66
C THR A 228 10.07 9.07 12.87
N ASP A 229 10.60 9.65 11.80
CA ASP A 229 11.79 10.49 11.87
C ASP A 229 11.47 11.86 12.46
N ARG A 230 10.31 12.44 12.08
CA ARG A 230 9.79 13.65 12.72
C ARG A 230 9.54 13.44 14.22
N LEU A 231 8.98 12.30 14.62
CA LEU A 231 8.77 11.97 16.03
C LEU A 231 10.09 11.91 16.81
N LYS A 232 11.13 11.25 16.28
CA LYS A 232 12.44 11.16 16.94
C LYS A 232 13.05 12.55 17.14
N LEU A 233 13.04 13.39 16.11
CA LEU A 233 13.54 14.77 16.19
C LEU A 233 12.73 15.60 17.19
N ALA A 234 11.41 15.43 17.22
CA ALA A 234 10.53 16.12 18.16
C ALA A 234 10.80 15.73 19.62
N GLN A 235 11.02 14.44 19.89
CA GLN A 235 11.34 13.93 21.22
C GLN A 235 12.66 14.50 21.74
N GLU A 236 13.68 14.55 20.89
CA GLU A 236 14.97 15.13 21.29
C GLU A 236 14.89 16.67 21.43
N TRP A 237 14.10 17.35 20.60
CA TRP A 237 13.88 18.79 20.77
C TRP A 237 13.19 19.13 22.09
N ALA A 238 12.13 18.39 22.44
CA ALA A 238 11.45 18.56 23.72
C ALA A 238 12.36 18.26 24.93
N ARG A 239 13.33 17.35 24.78
CA ARG A 239 14.34 17.08 25.82
C ARG A 239 15.37 18.20 25.92
N TYR A 240 15.74 18.82 24.80
CA TYR A 240 16.77 19.84 24.71
C TYR A 240 16.26 21.10 23.98
N PRO A 241 15.31 21.85 24.58
CA PRO A 241 14.61 22.94 23.90
C PRO A 241 15.52 24.09 23.46
N ASN A 242 16.68 24.25 24.13
CA ASN A 242 17.67 25.28 23.82
C ASN A 242 18.54 24.97 22.59
N LEU A 243 18.52 23.72 22.08
CA LEU A 243 19.27 23.32 20.88
C LEU A 243 18.46 23.69 19.63
N MET A 244 18.78 24.85 19.06
CA MET A 244 18.09 25.41 17.88
C MET A 244 18.34 24.65 16.58
N ASP A 245 19.25 23.66 16.57
CA ASP A 245 19.45 22.79 15.41
C ASP A 245 18.28 21.82 15.20
N TYR A 246 17.54 21.43 16.25
CA TYR A 246 16.39 20.54 16.12
C TYR A 246 15.23 21.12 15.29
N PRO A 247 14.74 22.36 15.53
CA PRO A 247 13.70 22.93 14.68
C PRO A 247 14.16 23.10 13.23
N ALA A 248 15.44 23.42 13.00
CA ALA A 248 16.02 23.49 11.67
C ALA A 248 16.06 22.10 11.00
N ALA A 249 16.44 21.05 11.74
CA ALA A 249 16.45 19.67 11.25
C ALA A 249 15.04 19.18 10.90
N ILE A 250 14.03 19.49 11.74
CA ILE A 250 12.63 19.15 11.46
C ILE A 250 12.14 19.89 10.21
N ALA A 251 12.42 21.19 10.08
CA ALA A 251 12.05 21.96 8.89
C ALA A 251 12.69 21.40 7.62
N ALA A 252 13.96 21.03 7.67
CA ALA A 252 14.67 20.41 6.56
C ALA A 252 14.08 19.04 6.20
N ASN A 253 13.73 18.23 7.20
CA ASN A 253 13.13 16.91 7.00
C ASN A 253 11.73 17.02 6.39
N ASP A 254 10.86 17.88 6.94
CA ASP A 254 9.51 18.11 6.41
C ASP A 254 9.57 18.65 4.96
N ARG A 255 10.56 19.51 4.65
CA ARG A 255 10.80 19.96 3.27
C ARG A 255 11.19 18.81 2.33
N PHE A 256 12.10 17.95 2.78
CA PHE A 256 12.53 16.78 2.00
C PHE A 256 11.36 15.82 1.76
N ASP A 257 10.60 15.50 2.80
CA ASP A 257 9.47 14.58 2.73
C ASP A 257 8.35 15.14 1.83
N HIS A 258 8.08 16.45 1.87
CA HIS A 258 7.13 17.10 0.97
C HIS A 258 7.55 17.00 -0.50
N PHE A 259 8.84 17.22 -0.79
CA PHE A 259 9.39 16.99 -2.13
C PHE A 259 9.29 15.52 -2.54
N LEU A 260 9.58 14.59 -1.63
CA LEU A 260 9.56 13.15 -1.89
C LEU A 260 8.15 12.67 -2.24
N LEU A 261 7.12 13.09 -1.51
CA LEU A 261 5.72 12.73 -1.81
C LEU A 261 5.27 13.26 -3.18
N ARG A 262 5.65 14.49 -3.54
CA ARG A 262 5.38 15.05 -4.87
C ARG A 262 6.10 14.27 -5.99
N SER A 263 7.29 13.76 -5.71
CA SER A 263 8.01 12.87 -6.61
C SER A 263 7.34 11.49 -6.74
N TYR A 264 6.74 10.98 -5.67
CA TYR A 264 5.97 9.74 -5.69
C TYR A 264 4.72 9.83 -6.56
N VAL A 265 3.98 10.94 -6.55
CA VAL A 265 2.83 11.13 -7.46
C VAL A 265 3.25 11.03 -8.92
N ARG A 266 4.37 11.66 -9.32
CA ARG A 266 4.92 11.52 -10.67
C ARG A 266 5.34 10.08 -10.97
N SER A 267 5.95 9.40 -10.00
CA SER A 267 6.33 8.00 -10.14
C SER A 267 5.14 7.06 -10.34
N LEU A 268 4.03 7.32 -9.64
CA LEU A 268 2.77 6.60 -9.80
C LEU A 268 2.17 6.87 -11.18
N LEU A 269 2.15 8.13 -11.64
CA LEU A 269 1.69 8.50 -12.98
C LEU A 269 2.48 7.76 -14.08
N ILE A 270 3.81 7.68 -13.94
CA ILE A 270 4.67 6.92 -14.85
C ILE A 270 4.29 5.43 -14.84
N CYS A 271 4.01 4.85 -13.67
CA CYS A 271 3.59 3.46 -13.56
C CYS A 271 2.24 3.21 -14.24
N TYR A 272 1.21 4.01 -13.93
CA TYR A 272 -0.11 3.90 -14.54
C TYR A 272 -0.06 4.05 -16.07
N GLY A 273 0.56 5.12 -16.57
CA GLY A 273 0.69 5.38 -18.01
C GLY A 273 1.57 4.36 -18.73
N GLY A 274 2.65 3.92 -18.07
CA GLY A 274 3.56 2.90 -18.59
C GLY A 274 2.90 1.54 -18.74
N LEU A 275 2.10 1.12 -17.75
CA LEU A 275 1.32 -0.13 -17.81
C LEU A 275 0.28 -0.05 -18.93
N LEU A 276 -0.52 1.02 -18.99
CA LEU A 276 -1.54 1.19 -20.02
C LEU A 276 -0.92 1.11 -21.42
N THR A 277 0.17 1.84 -21.65
CA THR A 277 0.91 1.83 -22.93
C THR A 277 1.44 0.45 -23.28
N LYS A 278 1.98 -0.29 -22.29
CA LYS A 278 2.49 -1.65 -22.52
C LYS A 278 1.39 -2.62 -22.91
N PHE A 279 0.23 -2.57 -22.26
CA PHE A 279 -0.92 -3.39 -22.62
C PHE A 279 -1.45 -3.04 -24.01
N GLU A 280 -1.69 -1.76 -24.28
CA GLU A 280 -2.25 -1.29 -25.55
C GLU A 280 -1.38 -1.71 -26.75
N ARG A 281 -0.08 -1.46 -26.68
CA ARG A 281 0.85 -1.75 -27.79
C ARG A 281 1.07 -3.25 -28.04
N ASN A 282 0.78 -4.09 -27.05
CA ASN A 282 1.00 -5.54 -27.14
C ASN A 282 -0.29 -6.36 -27.06
N TRP A 283 -1.45 -5.70 -27.12
CA TRP A 283 -2.75 -6.28 -26.79
C TRP A 283 -3.04 -7.59 -27.53
N ILE A 284 -2.77 -7.63 -28.84
CA ILE A 284 -3.00 -8.81 -29.69
C ILE A 284 -2.22 -10.03 -29.16
N LYS A 285 -0.98 -9.84 -28.75
CA LYS A 285 -0.13 -10.92 -28.20
C LYS A 285 -0.51 -11.29 -26.77
N VAL A 286 -1.05 -10.34 -26.00
CA VAL A 286 -1.56 -10.57 -24.65
C VAL A 286 -2.78 -11.50 -24.68
N ILE A 287 -3.75 -11.26 -25.56
CA ILE A 287 -5.00 -12.05 -25.61
C ILE A 287 -4.91 -13.30 -26.49
N SER A 288 -3.98 -13.32 -27.44
CA SER A 288 -3.83 -14.42 -28.41
C SER A 288 -2.34 -14.71 -28.68
N PRO A 289 -1.62 -15.27 -27.69
CA PRO A 289 -0.16 -15.44 -27.75
C PRO A 289 0.31 -16.33 -28.92
N LYS A 290 -0.47 -17.36 -29.26
CA LYS A 290 -0.16 -18.29 -30.38
C LYS A 290 -0.59 -17.77 -31.76
N GLY A 291 -1.30 -16.64 -31.81
CA GLY A 291 -1.97 -16.13 -32.99
C GLY A 291 -3.23 -16.95 -33.32
N SER A 292 -4.33 -16.27 -33.63
CA SER A 292 -5.40 -16.90 -34.38
C SER A 292 -4.90 -17.15 -35.80
N SER A 293 -5.12 -18.34 -36.35
CA SER A 293 -5.02 -18.61 -37.79
C SER A 293 -6.02 -17.80 -38.63
N GLN A 294 -6.76 -16.87 -38.01
CA GLN A 294 -7.55 -15.85 -38.68
C GLN A 294 -6.78 -14.52 -38.72
N SER A 295 -6.21 -14.30 -39.90
CA SER A 295 -6.03 -13.03 -40.59
C SER A 295 -5.38 -11.88 -39.83
N ALA A 296 -4.10 -11.69 -40.16
CA ALA A 296 -3.57 -10.36 -40.46
C ALA A 296 -4.56 -9.59 -41.35
N GLY A 297 -5.22 -8.59 -40.77
CA GLY A 297 -6.13 -7.68 -41.44
C GLY A 297 -6.37 -6.53 -40.48
N GLY A 298 -5.57 -5.48 -40.63
CA GLY A 298 -5.51 -4.38 -39.68
C GLY A 298 -6.81 -3.61 -39.53
N MET A 299 -6.88 -2.76 -38.51
CA MET A 299 -6.83 -1.32 -38.69
C MET A 299 -6.41 -0.68 -37.37
N TYR A 300 -5.77 0.48 -37.53
CA TYR A 300 -5.40 1.49 -36.56
C TYR A 300 -6.23 1.56 -35.27
#